data_AF-A0A2S9GAG5-F1
#
_entry.id   AF-A0A2S9GAG5-F1
#
_cell.length_a   1.000
_cell.length_b   1.000
_cell.length_c   1.000
_cell.angle_alpha   90.00
_cell.angle_beta   90.00
_cell.angle_gamma   90.00
#
_symmetry.space_group_name_H-M   'P 1'
#
loop_
_entity.id
_entity.type
_entity.pdbx_description
1 polymer ?
#
loop_
_entity_poly.entity_id
_entity_poly.type
_entity_poly.pdbx_seq_one_letter_code
_entity_poly.pdbx_strand_id
1 'polypeptide(L)'
;AVDWHATVEWASGEPAAVELTVDVGSLAVQRGDGGVTGLSGPEKALARSNALKSLDGKRFPHIRFRSESVTATDVGFRLDGTLEI
;
A
#
# COMPACT_ATOMS: atom_id res chain seq x y z
N ALA A 1 -13.36 -1.74 0.46
CA ALA A 1 -12.24 -1.43 1.38
C ALA A 1 -10.94 -1.76 0.64
N VAL A 2 -9.81 -1.14 1.03
CA VAL A 2 -8.50 -1.60 0.53
C VAL A 2 -8.28 -2.99 1.10
N ASP A 3 -7.89 -3.92 0.26
CA ASP A 3 -7.65 -5.32 0.62
C ASP A 3 -6.14 -5.52 0.70
N TRP A 4 -5.67 -5.78 1.92
CA TRP A 4 -4.27 -5.96 2.23
C TRP A 4 -4.14 -6.86 3.45
N HIS A 5 -3.00 -7.52 3.56
CA HIS A 5 -2.62 -8.28 4.74
C HIS A 5 -1.15 -8.09 5.03
N ALA A 6 -0.80 -8.17 6.32
CA ALA A 6 0.58 -8.14 6.76
C ALA A 6 0.84 -9.25 7.77
N THR A 7 2.05 -9.78 7.75
CA THR A 7 2.60 -10.65 8.78
C THR A 7 3.68 -9.90 9.53
N VAL A 8 3.74 -10.09 10.85
CA VAL A 8 4.79 -9.55 11.72
C VAL A 8 5.38 -10.72 12.48
N GLU A 9 6.67 -10.94 12.30
CA GLU A 9 7.44 -11.88 13.09
C GLU A 9 7.98 -11.17 14.33
N TRP A 10 7.91 -11.85 15.47
CA TRP A 10 8.33 -11.31 16.76
C TRP A 10 9.50 -12.12 17.32
N ALA A 11 10.51 -11.43 17.84
CA ALA A 11 11.63 -12.02 18.56
C ALA A 11 11.90 -11.23 19.84
N SER A 12 12.03 -11.92 20.96
CA SER A 12 12.37 -11.30 22.26
C SER A 12 11.44 -10.16 22.68
N GLY A 13 10.17 -10.19 22.28
CA GLY A 13 9.18 -9.15 22.59
C GLY A 13 9.15 -7.97 21.62
N GLU A 14 9.96 -7.99 20.57
CA GLU A 14 10.05 -6.92 19.57
C GLU A 14 9.77 -7.47 18.15
N PRO A 15 9.24 -6.64 17.23
CA PRO A 15 9.07 -7.02 15.83
C PRO A 15 10.43 -7.20 15.16
N ALA A 16 10.65 -8.36 14.56
CA ALA A 16 11.90 -8.74 13.90
C ALA A 16 11.81 -8.67 12.37
N ALA A 17 10.64 -8.96 11.80
CA ALA A 17 10.39 -8.86 10.38
C ALA A 17 8.92 -8.54 10.09
N VAL A 18 8.67 -7.87 8.97
CA VAL A 18 7.33 -7.53 8.48
C VAL A 18 7.26 -7.78 6.98
N GLU A 19 6.22 -8.47 6.56
CA GLU A 19 5.84 -8.58 5.15
C GLU A 19 4.42 -8.03 4.97
N LEU A 20 4.22 -7.23 3.92
CA LEU A 20 2.94 -6.64 3.55
C LEU A 20 2.62 -7.01 2.10
N THR A 21 1.39 -7.44 1.86
CA THR A 21 0.85 -7.61 0.51
C THR A 21 -0.43 -6.80 0.37
N VAL A 22 -0.52 -6.01 -0.70
CA VAL A 22 -1.70 -5.22 -1.06
C VAL A 22 -2.24 -5.70 -2.39
N ASP A 23 -3.55 -5.93 -2.48
CA ASP A 23 -4.23 -6.20 -3.76
C ASP A 23 -4.35 -4.89 -4.55
N VAL A 24 -3.71 -4.83 -5.72
CA VAL A 24 -3.72 -3.66 -6.61
C VAL A 24 -5.14 -3.31 -7.05
N GLY A 25 -5.96 -4.32 -7.32
CA GLY A 25 -7.37 -4.18 -7.67
C GLY A 25 -8.20 -3.55 -6.56
N SER A 26 -7.79 -3.61 -5.30
CA SER A 26 -8.51 -2.97 -4.19
C SER A 26 -8.31 -1.44 -4.09
N LEU A 27 -7.45 -0.86 -4.94
CA LEU A 27 -7.16 0.57 -4.94
C LEU A 27 -8.42 1.42 -5.06
N ALA A 28 -8.54 2.44 -4.20
CA ALA A 28 -9.67 3.34 -4.16
C ALA A 28 -9.23 4.81 -4.12
N VAL A 29 -9.88 5.65 -4.92
CA VAL A 29 -9.65 7.10 -4.92
C VAL A 29 -10.45 7.73 -3.78
N GLN A 30 -9.75 8.11 -2.72
CA GLN A 30 -10.37 8.70 -1.53
C GLN A 30 -10.83 10.14 -1.79
N ARG A 31 -9.94 10.95 -2.38
CA ARG A 31 -10.13 12.38 -2.62
C ARG A 31 -9.33 12.83 -3.84
N GLY A 32 -9.74 13.94 -4.45
CA GLY A 32 -8.93 14.69 -5.40
C GLY A 32 -8.85 16.14 -4.92
N ASP A 33 -7.69 16.77 -5.10
CA ASP A 33 -7.41 18.14 -4.71
C ASP A 33 -7.03 18.99 -5.93
N GLY A 34 -7.13 20.31 -5.81
CA GLY A 34 -6.71 21.27 -6.86
C GLY A 34 -7.80 21.70 -7.84
N GLY A 35 -9.01 21.13 -7.77
CA GLY A 35 -10.20 21.59 -8.50
C GLY A 35 -11.10 22.50 -7.65
N VAL A 36 -11.97 23.26 -8.31
CA VAL A 36 -13.03 24.06 -7.63
C VAL A 36 -14.08 23.15 -6.99
N THR A 37 -14.33 21.99 -7.60
CA THR A 37 -15.23 20.95 -7.09
C THR A 37 -14.45 19.66 -6.88
N GLY A 38 -14.73 18.93 -5.79
CA GLY A 38 -14.15 17.60 -5.57
C GLY A 38 -14.60 16.59 -6.63
N LEU A 39 -13.86 15.48 -6.75
CA LEU A 39 -14.17 14.43 -7.73
C LEU A 39 -15.51 13.75 -7.41
N SER A 40 -16.39 13.72 -8.40
CA SER A 40 -17.61 12.92 -8.42
C SER A 40 -17.30 11.41 -8.47
N GLY A 41 -18.32 10.58 -8.21
CA GLY A 41 -18.21 9.12 -8.31
C GLY A 41 -17.67 8.62 -9.66
N PRO A 42 -18.23 9.06 -10.80
CA PRO A 42 -17.72 8.69 -12.12
C PRO A 42 -16.25 9.11 -12.36
N GLU A 43 -15.86 10.31 -11.91
CA GLU A 43 -14.49 10.78 -12.06
C GLU A 43 -13.51 9.97 -11.20
N LYS A 44 -13.89 9.62 -9.95
CA LYS A 44 -13.12 8.71 -9.10
C LYS A 44 -12.97 7.33 -9.74
N ALA A 45 -14.01 6.81 -10.39
CA ALA A 45 -13.96 5.52 -11.09
C ALA A 45 -13.01 5.55 -12.30
N LEU A 46 -13.02 6.64 -13.08
CA LEU A 46 -12.10 6.84 -14.19
C LEU A 46 -10.65 6.96 -13.70
N ALA A 47 -10.41 7.76 -12.66
CA ALA A 47 -9.09 7.92 -12.06
C ALA A 47 -8.55 6.56 -11.54
N ARG A 48 -9.40 5.77 -10.86
CA ARG A 48 -9.06 4.40 -10.47
C ARG A 48 -8.71 3.53 -11.68
N SER A 49 -9.51 3.57 -12.75
CA SER A 49 -9.23 2.78 -13.96
C SER A 49 -7.87 3.12 -14.57
N ASN A 50 -7.50 4.40 -14.60
CA ASN A 50 -6.20 4.83 -15.10
C ASN A 50 -5.06 4.33 -14.21
N ALA A 51 -5.21 4.45 -12.88
CA ALA A 51 -4.22 3.95 -11.93
C ALA A 51 -3.98 2.43 -12.09
N LEU A 52 -5.05 1.63 -12.19
CA LEU A 52 -4.92 0.18 -12.39
C LEU A 52 -4.25 -0.20 -13.71
N LYS A 53 -4.41 0.61 -14.76
CA LYS A 53 -3.71 0.42 -16.03
C LYS A 53 -2.23 0.78 -15.92
N SER A 54 -1.90 1.88 -15.25
CA SER A 54 -0.51 2.30 -15.04
C SER A 54 0.31 1.29 -14.23
N LEU A 55 -0.33 0.61 -13.29
CA LEU A 55 0.27 -0.46 -12.48
C LEU A 55 0.24 -1.84 -13.17
N ASP A 56 -0.38 -1.94 -14.36
CA ASP A 56 -0.68 -3.22 -15.02
C ASP A 56 -1.24 -4.27 -14.04
N GLY A 57 -2.23 -3.87 -13.23
CA GLY A 57 -2.72 -4.66 -12.10
C GLY A 57 -3.35 -6.01 -12.48
N LYS A 58 -3.56 -6.27 -13.78
CA LYS A 58 -3.93 -7.60 -14.28
C LYS A 58 -2.73 -8.54 -14.33
N ARG A 59 -1.56 -8.03 -14.73
CA ARG A 59 -0.30 -8.78 -14.80
C ARG A 59 0.39 -8.84 -13.45
N PHE A 60 0.35 -7.74 -12.70
CA PHE A 60 0.97 -7.60 -11.38
C PHE A 60 -0.11 -7.27 -10.34
N PRO A 61 -0.86 -8.27 -9.85
CA PRO A 61 -2.01 -8.02 -8.98
C PRO A 61 -1.65 -7.65 -7.54
N HIS A 62 -0.37 -7.71 -7.16
CA HIS A 62 0.08 -7.50 -5.79
C HIS A 62 1.24 -6.53 -5.72
N ILE A 63 1.15 -5.56 -4.80
CA ILE A 63 2.29 -4.77 -4.33
C ILE A 63 2.79 -5.42 -3.04
N ARG A 64 4.11 -5.61 -2.92
CA ARG A 64 4.70 -6.28 -1.75
C ARG A 64 5.80 -5.45 -1.11
N PHE A 65 5.81 -5.42 0.21
CA PHE A 65 6.93 -4.91 0.98
C PHE A 65 7.48 -6.01 1.88
N ARG A 66 8.80 -6.13 1.95
CA ARG A 66 9.51 -7.03 2.86
C ARG A 66 10.59 -6.25 3.59
N SER A 67 10.52 -6.21 4.92
CA SER A 67 11.57 -5.59 5.73
C SER A 67 12.87 -6.39 5.66
N GLU A 68 13.98 -5.70 5.53
CA GLU A 68 15.34 -6.22 5.67
C GLU A 68 15.92 -5.86 7.05
N SER A 69 15.45 -4.77 7.64
CA SER A 69 15.74 -4.41 9.03
C SER A 69 14.53 -3.78 9.71
N VAL A 70 14.44 -4.00 11.02
CA VAL A 70 13.50 -3.34 11.92
C VAL A 70 14.32 -2.71 13.04
N THR A 71 14.27 -1.40 13.16
CA THR A 71 15.09 -0.63 14.11
C THR A 71 14.17 0.15 15.06
N ALA A 72 14.34 -0.03 16.37
CA ALA A 72 13.62 0.74 17.37
C ALA A 72 13.99 2.23 17.29
N THR A 73 13.01 3.08 17.57
CA THR A 73 13.11 4.54 17.62
C THR A 73 12.38 5.02 18.88
N ASP A 74 12.52 6.30 19.24
CA ASP A 74 11.87 6.86 20.43
C ASP A 74 10.34 6.78 20.41
N VAL A 75 9.72 6.59 19.23
CA VAL A 75 8.26 6.60 19.04
C VAL A 75 7.71 5.33 18.37
N GLY A 76 8.51 4.29 18.19
CA GLY A 76 8.11 3.06 17.50
C GLY A 76 9.24 2.40 16.74
N PHE A 77 8.96 1.82 15.56
CA PHE A 77 9.96 1.12 14.76
C PHE A 77 10.08 1.74 13.37
N ARG A 78 11.31 1.81 12.86
CA ARG A 78 11.64 2.07 11.46
C ARG A 78 11.84 0.74 10.74
N LEU A 79 11.22 0.58 9.59
CA LEU A 79 11.38 -0.58 8.73
C LEU A 79 12.09 -0.13 7.45
N ASP A 80 13.24 -0.71 7.17
CA ASP A 80 13.93 -0.56 5.88
C ASP A 80 13.83 -1.89 5.13
N GLY A 81 13.62 -1.84 3.83
CA GLY A 81 13.42 -3.06 3.04
C GLY A 81 13.04 -2.80 1.60
N THR A 82 12.70 -3.88 0.90
CA THR A 82 12.37 -3.84 -0.52
C THR A 82 10.87 -3.67 -0.72
N LEU A 83 10.51 -2.74 -1.62
CA LEU A 83 9.15 -2.54 -2.13
C LEU A 83 9.10 -2.96 -3.60
N GLU A 84 8.20 -3.89 -3.92
CA GLU A 84 7.92 -4.37 -5.27
C GLU A 84 6.57 -3.83 -5.74
N ILE A 85 6.56 -3.09 -6.85
CA ILE A 85 5.38 -2.47 -7.48
C ILE A 85 5.26 -2.93 -8.92
#